data_AF-A0A944ZA12-F1
#
_entry.id   AF-A0A944ZA12-F1
#
_cell.length_a   1.000
_cell.length_b   1.000
_cell.length_c   1.000
_cell.angle_alpha   90.00
_cell.angle_beta   90.00
_cell.angle_gamma   90.00
#
_symmetry.space_group_name_H-M   'P 1'
#
loop_
_entity.id
_entity.type
_entity.pdbx_description
1 polymer ?
#
loop_
_entity_poly.entity_id
_entity_poly.type
_entity_poly.pdbx_seq_one_letter_code
_entity_poly.pdbx_strand_id
1 'polypeptide(L)' 'MITDTEIKQKGIKALIAELGNVQAERFISLIIRVPFDYTKWQRDLWPEESVESLSKKAMEAVREKNEKQGV' A
#
# COMPACT_ATOMS: atom_id res chain seq x y z
N MET A 1 14.62 -9.23 -7.28
CA MET A 1 13.24 -8.74 -7.50
C MET A 1 12.31 -9.83 -6.97
N ILE A 2 11.30 -9.47 -6.17
CA ILE A 2 10.28 -10.43 -5.73
C ILE A 2 9.44 -10.81 -6.94
N THR A 3 9.10 -12.09 -7.08
CA THR A 3 8.23 -12.61 -8.14
C THR A 3 6.75 -12.33 -7.84
N ASP A 4 5.92 -12.34 -8.89
CA ASP A 4 4.47 -12.22 -8.76
C ASP A 4 3.85 -13.29 -7.85
N THR A 5 4.44 -14.48 -7.82
CA THR A 5 4.02 -15.55 -6.92
C THR A 5 4.35 -15.23 -5.47
N GLU A 6 5.58 -14.77 -5.21
CA GLU A 6 6.03 -14.42 -3.86
C GLU A 6 5.25 -13.23 -3.29
N ILE A 7 4.94 -12.20 -4.10
CA ILE A 7 4.15 -11.05 -3.62
C ILE A 7 2.71 -11.48 -3.27
N LYS A 8 2.09 -12.34 -4.08
CA LYS A 8 0.75 -12.87 -3.81
C LYS A 8 0.72 -13.72 -2.54
N GLN A 9 1.71 -14.60 -2.35
CA GLN A 9 1.81 -15.42 -1.14
C GLN A 9 1.98 -14.57 0.12
N LYS A 10 2.82 -13.54 0.07
CA LYS A 10 2.99 -12.61 1.19
C LYS A 10 1.69 -11.83 1.48
N GLY A 11 1.00 -11.37 0.42
CA GLY A 11 -0.29 -10.68 0.55
C GLY A 11 -1.36 -11.54 1.22
N ILE A 12 -1.52 -12.80 0.80
CA ILE A 12 -2.50 -13.72 1.41
C ILE A 12 -2.18 -13.95 2.89
N LYS A 13 -0.91 -14.15 3.25
CA LYS A 13 -0.49 -14.32 4.65
C LYS A 13 -0.83 -13.08 5.49
N ALA A 14 -0.57 -11.89 4.96
CA ALA A 14 -0.91 -10.64 5.65
C ALA A 14 -2.44 -10.49 5.84
N LEU A 15 -3.23 -10.80 4.82
CA LEU A 15 -4.70 -10.76 4.91
C LEU A 15 -5.23 -11.74 5.95
N ILE A 16 -4.71 -12.97 6.00
CA ILE A 16 -5.13 -13.98 6.98
C ILE A 16 -4.73 -13.54 8.40
N ALA A 17 -3.53 -12.99 8.57
CA ALA A 17 -3.06 -12.53 9.87
C ALA A 17 -3.94 -11.40 10.44
N GLU A 18 -4.41 -10.49 9.59
CA GLU A 18 -5.22 -9.34 10.01
C GLU A 18 -6.72 -9.67 10.13
N LEU A 19 -7.27 -10.40 9.16
CA LEU A 19 -8.72 -10.59 9.02
C LEU A 19 -9.19 -11.98 9.46
N GLY A 20 -8.28 -12.95 9.60
CA GLY A 20 -8.61 -14.36 9.73
C GLY A 20 -9.01 -15.01 8.39
N ASN A 21 -9.05 -16.34 8.36
CA ASN A 21 -9.24 -17.11 7.12
C ASN A 21 -10.52 -16.73 6.35
N VAL A 22 -11.66 -16.71 7.02
CA VAL A 22 -12.97 -16.50 6.38
C VAL A 22 -13.09 -15.09 5.79
N GLN A 23 -12.65 -14.06 6.52
CA GLN A 23 -12.75 -12.68 6.03
C GLN A 23 -11.70 -12.37 4.96
N ALA A 24 -10.51 -12.99 5.03
CA ALA A 24 -9.50 -12.89 3.98
C ALA A 24 -10.01 -13.44 2.63
N GLU A 25 -10.67 -14.60 2.63
CA GLU A 25 -11.30 -15.16 1.42
C GLU A 25 -12.42 -14.27 0.87
N ARG A 26 -13.25 -13.72 1.76
CA ARG A 26 -14.30 -12.76 1.39
C ARG A 26 -13.71 -11.49 0.79
N PHE A 27 -12.63 -10.96 1.36
CA PHE A 27 -11.92 -9.79 0.84
C PHE A 27 -11.42 -10.02 -0.59
N ILE A 28 -10.73 -11.15 -0.84
CA ILE A 28 -10.26 -11.50 -2.18
C ILE A 28 -11.43 -11.61 -3.16
N SER A 29 -12.53 -12.25 -2.74
CA SER A 29 -13.73 -12.37 -3.56
C SER A 29 -14.34 -11.00 -3.91
N LEU A 30 -14.35 -10.05 -2.97
CA LEU A 30 -14.85 -8.69 -3.19
C LEU A 30 -13.95 -7.91 -4.15
N ILE A 31 -12.63 -8.00 -4.00
CA ILE A 31 -11.67 -7.35 -4.89
C ILE A 31 -11.80 -7.85 -6.34
N ILE A 32 -12.12 -9.13 -6.54
CA ILE A 32 -12.31 -9.71 -7.88
C ILE A 32 -13.66 -9.31 -8.48
N ARG A 33 -14.73 -9.27 -7.67
CA ARG A 33 -16.11 -9.10 -8.15
C ARG A 33 -16.56 -7.66 -8.27
N VAL A 34 -16.02 -6.78 -7.43
CA VAL A 34 -16.45 -5.38 -7.32
C VAL A 34 -15.31 -4.49 -7.79
N PRO A 35 -15.55 -3.54 -8.72
CA PRO A 35 -14.53 -2.57 -9.07
C PRO A 35 -14.16 -1.75 -7.84
N PHE A 36 -12.91 -1.86 -7.39
CA PHE A 36 -12.36 -1.05 -6.32
C PHE A 36 -11.80 0.24 -6.92
N ASP A 37 -12.38 1.38 -6.55
CA ASP A 37 -11.93 2.69 -7.01
C ASP A 37 -10.64 3.07 -6.28
N TYR A 38 -9.51 2.66 -6.87
CA TYR A 38 -8.18 2.97 -6.36
C TYR A 38 -7.94 4.47 -6.20
N THR A 39 -8.50 5.31 -7.09
CA THR A 39 -8.32 6.76 -7.05
C THR A 39 -9.08 7.40 -5.89
N LYS A 40 -10.23 6.85 -5.50
CA LYS A 40 -10.92 7.27 -4.27
C LYS A 40 -10.14 6.85 -3.03
N TRP A 41 -9.81 5.57 -2.91
CA TRP A 41 -9.04 5.05 -1.78
C TRP A 41 -7.71 5.79 -1.59
N GLN A 42 -7.00 6.10 -2.68
CA GLN A 42 -5.73 6.83 -2.64
C GLN A 42 -5.88 8.24 -2.07
N ARG A 43 -6.98 8.94 -2.37
CA ARG A 43 -7.23 10.29 -1.84
C ARG A 43 -7.48 10.28 -0.34
N ASP A 44 -8.04 9.19 0.17
CA ASP A 44 -8.40 9.05 1.58
C ASP A 44 -7.24 8.50 2.46
N LEU A 45 -6.06 8.24 1.88
CA LEU A 45 -4.89 7.75 2.64
C LEU A 45 -4.31 8.78 3.60
N TRP A 46 -4.39 10.06 3.25
CA TRP A 46 -3.87 11.16 4.07
C TRP A 46 -4.92 12.26 4.21
N PRO A 47 -6.02 11.99 4.94
CA PRO A 47 -7.15 12.92 5.01
C PRO A 47 -6.78 14.26 5.66
N GLU A 48 -5.76 14.27 6.52
CA GLU A 48 -5.28 15.44 7.26
C GLU A 48 -4.06 16.12 6.61
N GLU A 49 -3.61 15.67 5.43
CA GLU A 49 -2.43 16.23 4.76
C GLU A 49 -2.79 16.83 3.41
N SER A 50 -2.30 18.05 3.16
CA SER A 50 -2.39 18.64 1.82
C SER A 50 -1.41 17.95 0.85
N VAL A 51 -1.71 18.05 -0.44
CA VAL A 51 -0.85 17.53 -1.51
C VAL A 51 0.54 18.16 -1.45
N GLU A 52 0.63 19.45 -1.14
CA GLU A 52 1.91 20.17 -0.99
C GLU A 52 2.72 19.65 0.20
N SER A 53 2.07 19.41 1.34
CA SER A 53 2.72 18.84 2.54
C SER A 53 3.27 17.45 2.25
N LEU A 54 2.45 16.60 1.62
CA LEU A 54 2.85 15.24 1.24
C LEU A 54 4.02 15.25 0.23
N SER A 55 3.96 16.13 -0.77
CA SER A 55 5.03 16.31 -1.75
C SER A 55 6.33 16.76 -1.09
N LYS A 56 6.27 17.72 -0.16
CA LYS A 56 7.43 18.19 0.60
C LYS A 56 8.06 17.06 1.41
N LYS A 57 7.25 16.30 2.16
CA LYS A 57 7.70 15.13 2.94
C LYS A 57 8.35 14.06 2.06
N ALA A 58 7.78 13.80 0.88
CA ALA A 58 8.36 12.86 -0.08
C ALA A 58 9.74 13.33 -0.57
N MET A 59 9.88 14.61 -0.91
CA MET A 59 11.16 15.18 -1.34
C MET A 59 12.22 15.18 -0.22
N GLU A 60 11.82 15.44 1.02
CA GLU A 60 12.70 15.34 2.20
C GLU A 60 13.19 13.91 2.41
N ALA A 61 12.30 12.91 2.38
CA ALA A 61 12.67 11.51 2.53
C ALA A 61 13.64 11.03 1.43
N VAL A 62 13.50 11.52 0.20
CA VAL A 62 14.43 11.24 -0.89
C VAL A 62 15.80 11.88 -0.63
N ARG A 63 15.85 13.13 -0.16
CA ARG A 63 17.12 13.80 0.19
C ARG A 63 17.84 13.08 1.31
N GLU A 64 17.15 12.75 2.39
CA GLU A 64 17.74 12.00 3.51
C GLU A 64 18.28 10.63 3.07
N LYS A 65 17.57 9.94 2.18
CA LYS A 65 18.05 8.66 1.63
C LYS A 65 19.33 8.84 0.82
N ASN A 66 19.43 9.91 0.03
CA ASN A 66 20.61 10.21 -0.77
C ASN A 66 21.80 10.63 0.10
N GLU A 67 21.57 11.43 1.15
CA GLU A 67 22.60 11.85 2.12
C GLU A 67 23.13 10.66 2.93
N LYS A 68 22.26 9.72 3.33
CA LYS A 68 22.66 8.48 4.03
C LYS A 68 23.33 7.45 3.10
N GLN A 69 23.16 7.56 1.79
CA GLN A 69 23.77 6.66 0.80
C GLN A 69 25.11 7.15 0.24
N GLY A 70 25.60 8.32 0.66
CA GLY A 70 26.97 8.77 0.43
C GLY A 70 27.41 8.76 -1.03
N VAL A 71 27.10 9.85 -1.74
CA VAL A 71 28.04 10.42 -2.71
C VAL A 71 28.80 11.53 -2.01
#